data_AF-A0A2D7RHJ9-F1
#
_entry.id   AF-A0A2D7RHJ9-F1
#
_cell.length_a   1.000
_cell.length_b   1.000
_cell.length_c   1.000
_cell.angle_alpha   90.00
_cell.angle_beta   90.00
_cell.angle_gamma   90.00
#
_symmetry.space_group_name_H-M   'P 1'
#
loop_
_entity.id
_entity.type
_entity.pdbx_description
1 polymer ?
#
loop_
_entity_poly.entity_id
_entity_poly.type
_entity_poly.pdbx_seq_one_letter_code
_entity_poly.pdbx_strand_id
1 'polypeptide(L)'
;MPLSEIFFVNITYIFKLFYMRTVVKYFIIIFMLNNNLICQENLIKSIQLLDVNNNEKLIFNDFEFITVIFDELNENSRSFYYEIEHYDFNWKLSNVRKSEFLDGFDDIRITNYNKSYNTLQNYIHYRFQIPNKNLSLTKSGNYKIIVKDNNGNYIFSRKFILIRNPHIGSIEISKPRNIDFQNSNQNLKITIPCNDCNFNNNSFQYKLIVHKNYNLKNSKVIDYPTFKLDDSFVFDNITFSGGLQFFNFDNSNILNTSIEIKNINLNTTYVTELREDKISNIYVYEPDINGKYIIKNNKENKFTESEYSNVIFSLQTDKVNNYPVYVIGNFNNYETNENSILKKINNQYRIELFLKQGFYNYKYVIKENNSNNEIENFWQTENLYTAILYEKRPEENYFKIKAIAKNNSSNIVN
;
A
#
# COMPACT_ATOMS: atom_id res chain seq x y z
N MET A 1 8.58 -71.52 -12.52
CA MET A 1 9.14 -70.15 -12.41
C MET A 1 9.05 -69.74 -10.95
N PRO A 2 10.18 -69.47 -10.28
CA PRO A 2 10.24 -69.47 -8.82
C PRO A 2 9.78 -68.14 -8.21
N LEU A 3 9.18 -68.21 -7.02
CA LEU A 3 8.69 -67.07 -6.23
C LEU A 3 9.76 -65.99 -5.91
N SER A 4 11.04 -66.28 -6.14
CA SER A 4 12.16 -65.36 -5.89
C SER A 4 12.18 -64.15 -6.83
N GLU A 5 11.73 -64.29 -8.08
CA GLU A 5 11.69 -63.16 -9.03
C GLU A 5 10.58 -62.17 -8.70
N ILE A 6 9.43 -62.64 -8.21
CA ILE A 6 8.29 -61.77 -7.84
C ILE A 6 8.62 -60.92 -6.61
N PHE A 7 9.37 -61.48 -5.63
CA PHE A 7 9.82 -60.73 -4.46
C PHE A 7 10.83 -59.63 -4.81
N PHE A 8 11.78 -59.91 -5.71
CA PHE A 8 12.77 -58.91 -6.15
C PHE A 8 12.15 -57.78 -6.98
N VAL A 9 11.16 -58.08 -7.83
CA VAL A 9 10.43 -57.06 -8.60
C VAL A 9 9.62 -56.14 -7.68
N ASN A 10 9.00 -56.68 -6.63
CA ASN A 10 8.25 -55.85 -5.67
C ASN A 10 9.16 -54.95 -4.82
N ILE A 11 10.32 -55.43 -4.38
CA ILE A 11 11.27 -54.61 -3.60
C ILE A 11 11.84 -53.47 -4.45
N THR A 12 12.22 -53.74 -5.70
CA THR A 12 12.72 -52.70 -6.61
C THR A 12 11.64 -51.65 -6.94
N TYR A 13 10.38 -52.05 -7.09
CA TYR A 13 9.26 -51.12 -7.30
C TYR A 13 9.00 -50.24 -6.07
N ILE A 14 9.07 -50.81 -4.86
CA ILE A 14 8.92 -50.07 -3.59
C ILE A 14 10.06 -49.07 -3.40
N PHE A 15 11.31 -49.44 -3.69
CA PHE A 15 12.45 -48.52 -3.63
C PHE A 15 12.33 -47.38 -4.64
N LYS A 16 11.84 -47.66 -5.86
CA LYS A 16 11.61 -46.66 -6.91
C LYS A 16 10.51 -45.67 -6.53
N LEU A 17 9.42 -46.15 -5.91
CA LEU A 17 8.35 -45.31 -5.34
C LEU A 17 8.84 -44.45 -4.18
N PHE A 18 9.67 -44.99 -3.29
CA PHE A 18 10.22 -44.26 -2.15
C PHE A 18 11.19 -43.15 -2.61
N TYR A 19 12.07 -43.46 -3.56
CA TYR A 19 13.01 -42.51 -4.17
C TYR A 19 12.27 -41.40 -4.93
N MET A 20 11.25 -41.74 -5.73
CA MET A 20 10.41 -40.74 -6.41
C MET A 20 9.69 -39.82 -5.40
N ARG A 21 9.20 -40.35 -4.28
CA ARG A 21 8.57 -39.55 -3.22
C ARG A 21 9.55 -38.59 -2.53
N THR A 22 10.81 -38.99 -2.36
CA THR A 22 11.85 -38.13 -1.77
C THR A 22 12.27 -37.04 -2.74
N VAL A 23 12.48 -37.38 -4.02
CA VAL A 23 12.82 -36.40 -5.07
C VAL A 23 11.69 -35.38 -5.27
N VAL A 24 10.42 -35.81 -5.28
CA VAL A 24 9.27 -34.89 -5.38
C VAL A 24 9.16 -33.97 -4.17
N LYS A 25 9.48 -34.45 -2.95
CA LYS A 25 9.55 -33.60 -1.75
C LYS A 25 10.65 -32.55 -1.85
N TYR A 26 11.85 -32.92 -2.31
CA TYR A 26 12.94 -31.97 -2.53
C TYR A 26 12.60 -30.97 -3.64
N PHE A 27 11.93 -31.42 -4.71
CA PHE A 27 11.48 -30.54 -5.78
C PHE A 27 10.41 -29.54 -5.27
N ILE A 28 9.48 -29.97 -4.41
CA ILE A 28 8.51 -29.07 -3.75
C ILE A 28 9.20 -28.09 -2.79
N ILE A 29 10.22 -28.52 -2.05
CA ILE A 29 10.97 -27.64 -1.13
C ILE A 29 11.78 -26.60 -1.92
N ILE A 30 12.41 -27.00 -3.03
CA ILE A 30 13.13 -26.09 -3.94
C ILE A 30 12.16 -25.16 -4.68
N PHE A 31 10.97 -25.63 -5.05
CA PHE A 31 9.93 -24.79 -5.66
C PHE A 31 9.34 -23.79 -4.66
N MET A 32 9.23 -24.16 -3.37
CA MET A 32 8.81 -23.24 -2.30
C MET A 32 9.89 -22.20 -1.94
N LEU A 33 11.18 -22.53 -2.10
CA LEU A 33 12.30 -21.59 -1.94
C LEU A 33 12.41 -20.59 -3.11
N ASN A 34 11.84 -20.90 -4.28
CA ASN A 34 11.82 -20.01 -5.44
C ASN A 34 10.58 -19.10 -5.52
N ASN A 35 9.75 -19.07 -4.48
CA ASN A 35 8.92 -17.88 -4.25
C ASN A 35 9.87 -16.77 -3.80
N ASN A 36 10.55 -16.14 -4.77
CA ASN A 36 11.08 -14.80 -4.60
C ASN A 36 9.89 -13.94 -4.17
N LEU A 37 9.70 -13.81 -2.85
CA LEU A 37 8.96 -12.72 -2.28
C LEU A 37 9.71 -11.49 -2.78
N ILE A 38 9.15 -10.89 -3.83
CA ILE A 38 9.55 -9.63 -4.41
C ILE A 38 9.38 -8.60 -3.28
N CYS A 39 10.42 -8.48 -2.46
CA CYS A 39 10.47 -7.61 -1.30
C CYS A 39 11.33 -6.41 -1.66
N GLN A 40 10.92 -5.25 -1.18
CA GLN A 40 11.70 -4.03 -1.34
C GLN A 40 13.11 -4.23 -0.77
N GLU A 41 14.14 -3.84 -1.53
CA GLU A 41 15.52 -3.88 -1.05
C GLU A 41 15.66 -2.99 0.21
N ASN A 42 16.30 -3.52 1.26
CA ASN A 42 16.40 -2.86 2.56
C ASN A 42 17.11 -1.50 2.52
N LEU A 43 18.03 -1.31 1.56
CA LEU A 43 18.78 -0.07 1.37
C LEU A 43 17.98 1.02 0.67
N ILE A 44 16.84 0.69 0.06
CA ILE A 44 15.96 1.67 -0.57
C ILE A 44 14.90 2.12 0.43
N LYS A 45 14.80 3.43 0.63
CA LYS A 45 13.90 4.07 1.60
C LYS A 45 13.14 5.24 0.98
N SER A 46 12.16 5.74 1.73
CA SER A 46 11.46 7.01 1.44
C SER A 46 10.84 7.10 0.04
N ILE A 47 10.33 5.97 -0.47
CA ILE A 47 9.73 5.93 -1.80
C ILE A 47 8.39 6.67 -1.78
N GLN A 48 8.22 7.71 -2.61
CA GLN A 48 6.98 8.47 -2.75
C GLN A 48 6.58 8.68 -4.21
N LEU A 49 5.27 8.74 -4.43
CA LEU A 49 4.62 9.18 -5.66
C LEU A 49 4.01 10.57 -5.39
N LEU A 50 4.62 11.61 -5.97
CA LEU A 50 4.28 13.00 -5.72
C LEU A 50 3.62 13.65 -6.92
N ASP A 51 2.69 14.57 -6.66
CA ASP A 51 2.19 15.50 -7.67
C ASP A 51 3.12 16.72 -7.86
N VAL A 52 2.72 17.66 -8.72
CA VAL A 52 3.46 18.90 -9.01
C VAL A 52 3.69 19.76 -7.76
N ASN A 53 2.81 19.66 -6.76
CA ASN A 53 2.91 20.39 -5.50
C ASN A 53 3.71 19.62 -4.43
N ASN A 54 4.38 18.53 -4.80
CA ASN A 54 5.08 17.60 -3.90
C ASN A 54 4.16 16.97 -2.85
N ASN A 55 2.87 16.80 -3.14
CA ASN A 55 1.95 16.08 -2.29
C ASN A 55 1.89 14.61 -2.71
N GLU A 56 1.96 13.72 -1.73
CA GLU A 56 1.83 12.30 -1.98
C GLU A 56 0.40 11.95 -2.45
N LYS A 57 0.31 11.22 -3.57
CA LYS A 57 -0.93 10.78 -4.19
C LYS A 57 -0.84 9.32 -4.65
N LEU A 58 -2.00 8.68 -4.67
CA LEU A 58 -2.18 7.31 -5.18
C LEU A 58 -2.93 7.29 -6.52
N ILE A 59 -3.85 8.24 -6.71
CA ILE A 59 -4.68 8.38 -7.90
C ILE A 59 -4.28 9.69 -8.58
N PHE A 60 -3.97 9.60 -9.86
CA PHE A 60 -3.51 10.71 -10.70
C PHE A 60 -4.41 10.86 -11.91
N ASN A 61 -4.65 12.10 -12.34
CA ASN A 61 -5.28 12.35 -13.64
C ASN A 61 -4.27 12.21 -14.79
N ASP A 62 -4.74 11.92 -15.99
CA ASP A 62 -3.91 11.76 -17.20
C ASP A 62 -3.08 13.01 -17.57
N PHE A 63 -3.52 14.20 -17.16
CA PHE A 63 -2.79 15.46 -17.35
C PHE A 63 -1.80 15.79 -16.21
N GLU A 64 -1.81 15.04 -15.11
CA GLU A 64 -0.91 15.27 -13.98
C GLU A 64 0.44 14.59 -14.20
N PHE A 65 1.50 15.25 -13.71
CA PHE A 65 2.80 14.62 -13.63
C PHE A 65 2.95 13.82 -12.34
N ILE A 66 3.36 12.56 -12.49
CA ILE A 66 3.73 11.66 -11.42
C ILE A 66 5.23 11.76 -11.22
N THR A 67 5.66 12.38 -10.13
CA THR A 67 7.07 12.37 -9.72
C THR A 67 7.31 11.21 -8.79
N VAL A 68 8.22 10.31 -9.16
CA VAL A 68 8.68 9.24 -8.28
C VAL A 68 10.00 9.66 -7.65
N ILE A 69 10.07 9.56 -6.33
CA ILE A 69 11.31 9.77 -5.57
C ILE A 69 11.60 8.58 -4.67
N PHE A 70 12.87 8.33 -4.41
CA PHE A 70 13.35 7.38 -3.42
C PHE A 70 14.81 7.65 -3.07
N ASP A 71 15.26 7.10 -1.94
CA ASP A 71 16.65 7.22 -1.51
C ASP A 71 17.30 5.84 -1.47
N GLU A 72 18.59 5.81 -1.80
CA GLU A 72 19.47 4.67 -1.59
C GLU A 72 20.47 5.01 -0.48
N LEU A 73 20.51 4.22 0.60
CA LEU A 73 21.38 4.44 1.77
C LEU A 73 22.86 4.06 1.54
N ASN A 74 23.35 4.13 0.30
CA ASN A 74 24.73 3.89 -0.07
C ASN A 74 25.44 5.20 -0.48
N GLU A 75 26.77 5.19 -0.42
CA GLU A 75 27.58 6.34 -0.86
C GLU A 75 27.83 6.38 -2.37
N ASN A 76 27.76 5.21 -3.03
CA ASN A 76 28.04 5.04 -4.44
C ASN A 76 26.74 4.89 -5.23
N SER A 77 26.59 5.69 -6.29
CA SER A 77 25.41 5.63 -7.16
C SER A 77 25.39 4.33 -7.93
N ARG A 78 24.31 3.56 -7.77
CA ARG A 78 23.95 2.50 -8.71
C ARG A 78 23.13 3.10 -9.85
N SER A 79 23.06 2.36 -10.95
CA SER A 79 22.16 2.70 -12.04
C SER A 79 20.91 1.87 -11.92
N PHE A 80 19.78 2.56 -11.94
CA PHE A 80 18.46 1.99 -11.83
C PHE A 80 17.69 2.23 -13.11
N TYR A 81 16.81 1.28 -13.44
CA TYR A 81 15.88 1.36 -14.53
C TYR A 81 14.48 1.19 -13.99
N TYR A 82 13.51 1.83 -14.63
CA TYR A 82 12.11 1.63 -14.27
C TYR A 82 11.30 1.11 -15.44
N GLU A 83 10.36 0.24 -15.09
CA GLU A 83 9.36 -0.33 -15.97
C GLU A 83 7.95 -0.02 -15.47
N ILE A 84 6.98 0.02 -16.39
CA ILE A 84 5.56 0.17 -16.06
C ILE A 84 4.75 -1.01 -16.57
N GLU A 85 3.98 -1.60 -15.66
CA GLU A 85 3.04 -2.66 -15.94
C GLU A 85 1.61 -2.21 -15.69
N HIS A 86 0.69 -2.62 -16.56
CA HIS A 86 -0.75 -2.38 -16.42
C HIS A 86 -1.42 -3.57 -15.72
N TYR A 87 -2.28 -3.25 -14.75
CA TYR A 87 -2.94 -4.20 -13.86
C TYR A 87 -4.46 -4.06 -13.94
N ASP A 88 -5.13 -5.14 -13.58
CA ASP A 88 -6.58 -5.20 -13.47
C ASP A 88 -7.09 -4.61 -12.13
N PHE A 89 -8.41 -4.52 -11.94
CA PHE A 89 -9.09 -3.98 -10.75
C PHE A 89 -8.63 -4.65 -9.44
N ASN A 90 -8.25 -5.94 -9.51
CA ASN A 90 -7.77 -6.74 -8.37
C ASN A 90 -6.23 -6.79 -8.26
N TRP A 91 -5.52 -5.93 -8.97
CA TRP A 91 -4.05 -5.91 -9.02
C TRP A 91 -3.42 -7.22 -9.52
N LYS A 92 -4.10 -7.95 -10.41
CA LYS A 92 -3.47 -8.98 -11.27
C LYS A 92 -2.93 -8.33 -12.55
N LEU A 93 -1.80 -8.83 -13.04
CA LEU A 93 -1.21 -8.33 -14.28
C LEU A 93 -2.24 -8.49 -15.41
N SER A 94 -2.49 -7.40 -16.14
CA SER A 94 -3.47 -7.42 -17.23
C SER A 94 -2.90 -8.06 -18.49
N ASN A 95 -3.77 -8.55 -19.37
CA ASN A 95 -3.36 -9.12 -20.67
C ASN A 95 -3.16 -8.05 -21.77
N VAL A 96 -3.05 -6.77 -21.38
CA VAL A 96 -2.85 -5.65 -22.32
C VAL A 96 -1.38 -5.61 -22.73
N ARG A 97 -1.11 -5.52 -24.03
CA ARG A 97 0.28 -5.35 -24.50
C ARG A 97 0.79 -3.97 -24.13
N LYS A 98 2.08 -3.86 -23.76
CA LYS A 98 2.72 -2.57 -23.40
C LYS A 98 2.45 -1.49 -24.45
N SER A 99 2.58 -1.82 -25.74
CA SER A 99 2.32 -0.91 -26.87
C SER A 99 0.90 -0.33 -26.95
N GLU A 100 -0.07 -0.90 -26.23
CA GLU A 100 -1.44 -0.36 -26.22
C GLU A 100 -1.67 0.70 -25.15
N PHE A 101 -0.89 0.71 -24.07
CA PHE A 101 -1.06 1.66 -22.96
C PHE A 101 0.13 2.58 -22.76
N LEU A 102 1.30 2.22 -23.28
CA LEU A 102 2.56 2.92 -23.16
C LEU A 102 2.96 3.42 -24.54
N ASP A 103 3.12 4.73 -24.66
CA ASP A 103 3.71 5.38 -25.82
C ASP A 103 5.17 5.74 -25.49
N GLY A 104 6.10 5.16 -26.26
CA GLY A 104 7.54 5.26 -26.04
C GLY A 104 8.19 3.95 -25.61
N PHE A 105 9.24 4.04 -24.78
CA PHE A 105 10.05 2.91 -24.34
C PHE A 105 9.86 2.65 -22.84
N ASP A 106 10.01 1.39 -22.46
CA ASP A 106 10.12 0.99 -21.07
C ASP A 106 11.58 0.70 -20.70
N ASP A 107 11.86 0.33 -19.46
CA ASP A 107 13.22 0.04 -18.98
C ASP A 107 14.15 1.25 -19.14
N ILE A 108 13.66 2.41 -18.69
CA ILE A 108 14.36 3.69 -18.83
C ILE A 108 15.30 3.89 -17.66
N ARG A 109 16.57 4.22 -17.96
CA ARG A 109 17.56 4.55 -16.94
C ARG A 109 17.20 5.83 -16.19
N ILE A 110 17.26 5.78 -14.86
CA ILE A 110 17.11 6.94 -14.00
C ILE A 110 18.43 7.70 -13.96
N THR A 111 18.46 8.89 -14.54
CA THR A 111 19.67 9.73 -14.64
C THR A 111 19.70 10.89 -13.65
N ASN A 112 18.53 11.29 -13.13
CA ASN A 112 18.44 12.41 -12.20
C ASN A 112 18.57 11.89 -10.76
N TYR A 113 19.74 12.14 -10.17
CA TYR A 113 20.03 11.80 -8.79
C TYR A 113 21.00 12.81 -8.17
N ASN A 114 20.89 12.98 -6.85
CA ASN A 114 21.71 13.90 -6.07
C ASN A 114 22.20 13.19 -4.80
N LYS A 115 23.45 13.45 -4.40
CA LYS A 115 23.95 12.99 -3.10
C LYS A 115 23.30 13.79 -1.97
N SER A 116 23.19 13.17 -0.81
CA SER A 116 22.83 13.87 0.41
C SER A 116 23.87 14.94 0.76
N TYR A 117 23.44 15.98 1.46
CA TYR A 117 24.27 17.12 1.80
C TYR A 117 24.13 17.48 3.28
N ASN A 118 25.27 17.53 3.99
CA ASN A 118 25.34 17.77 5.43
C ASN A 118 24.36 16.89 6.22
N THR A 119 24.44 15.58 5.97
CA THR A 119 23.70 14.54 6.71
C THR A 119 24.67 13.56 7.37
N LEU A 120 24.31 13.01 8.53
CA LEU A 120 25.08 11.95 9.18
C LEU A 120 24.98 10.63 8.40
N GLN A 121 23.76 10.30 7.95
CA GLN A 121 23.55 9.20 7.04
C GLN A 121 23.75 9.68 5.60
N ASN A 122 24.77 9.16 4.93
CA ASN A 122 24.95 9.38 3.50
C ASN A 122 23.89 8.61 2.71
N TYR A 123 23.30 9.25 1.70
CA TYR A 123 22.39 8.59 0.76
C TYR A 123 22.42 9.27 -0.61
N ILE A 124 21.84 8.60 -1.59
CA ILE A 124 21.64 9.14 -2.93
C ILE A 124 20.15 9.21 -3.20
N HIS A 125 19.67 10.42 -3.46
CA HIS A 125 18.29 10.71 -3.79
C HIS A 125 18.07 10.58 -5.29
N TYR A 126 17.17 9.70 -5.71
CA TYR A 126 16.79 9.50 -7.11
C TYR A 126 15.42 10.09 -7.39
N ARG A 127 15.26 10.65 -8.59
CA ARG A 127 14.00 11.26 -9.04
C ARG A 127 13.75 10.97 -10.51
N PHE A 128 12.52 10.64 -10.87
CA PHE A 128 12.05 10.66 -12.25
C PHE A 128 10.57 11.03 -12.33
N GLN A 129 10.10 11.33 -13.53
CA GLN A 129 8.75 11.85 -13.75
C GLN A 129 8.08 11.13 -14.92
N ILE A 130 6.78 10.88 -14.80
CA ILE A 130 5.91 10.30 -15.83
C ILE A 130 4.70 11.23 -16.00
N PRO A 131 4.29 11.59 -17.23
CA PRO A 131 4.98 11.32 -18.50
C PRO A 131 6.31 12.08 -18.63
N ASN A 132 7.18 11.61 -19.53
CA ASN A 132 8.40 12.29 -19.96
C ASN A 132 8.65 12.08 -21.48
N LYS A 133 9.80 12.53 -21.98
CA LYS A 133 10.15 12.46 -23.42
C LYS A 133 10.16 11.03 -23.99
N ASN A 134 10.41 10.03 -23.14
CA ASN A 134 10.59 8.65 -23.54
C ASN A 134 9.37 7.77 -23.22
N LEU A 135 8.48 8.20 -22.32
CA LEU A 135 7.36 7.39 -21.86
C LEU A 135 6.15 8.27 -21.52
N SER A 136 5.00 7.94 -22.09
CA SER A 136 3.69 8.45 -21.66
C SER A 136 2.63 7.34 -21.59
N LEU A 137 1.62 7.52 -20.75
CA LEU A 137 0.55 6.54 -20.54
C LEU A 137 -0.74 7.01 -21.22
N THR A 138 -1.35 6.14 -22.01
CA THR A 138 -2.50 6.50 -22.87
C THR A 138 -3.84 5.97 -22.37
N LYS A 139 -3.84 4.89 -21.58
CA LYS A 139 -5.05 4.24 -21.05
C LYS A 139 -5.25 4.53 -19.56
N SER A 140 -6.49 4.71 -19.12
CA SER A 140 -6.82 4.69 -17.69
C SER A 140 -6.74 3.26 -17.15
N GLY A 141 -6.43 3.13 -15.85
CA GLY A 141 -6.32 1.83 -15.21
C GLY A 141 -5.39 1.84 -14.01
N ASN A 142 -5.11 0.63 -13.52
CA ASN A 142 -4.17 0.39 -12.43
C ASN A 142 -2.79 0.15 -13.00
N TYR A 143 -1.79 0.78 -12.42
CA TYR A 143 -0.41 0.67 -12.88
C TYR A 143 0.52 0.35 -11.72
N LYS A 144 1.59 -0.37 -12.02
CA LYS A 144 2.69 -0.61 -11.09
C LYS A 144 3.99 -0.17 -11.75
N ILE A 145 4.68 0.73 -11.08
CA ILE A 145 6.07 1.08 -11.38
C ILE A 145 6.95 0.04 -10.74
N ILE A 146 7.86 -0.55 -11.51
CA ILE A 146 8.84 -1.52 -11.04
C ILE A 146 10.21 -0.93 -11.29
N VAL A 147 11.05 -0.85 -10.26
CA VAL A 147 12.43 -0.39 -10.38
C VAL A 147 13.37 -1.57 -10.23
N LYS A 148 14.36 -1.65 -11.12
CA LYS A 148 15.37 -2.70 -11.20
C LYS A 148 16.78 -2.11 -11.22
N ASP A 149 17.77 -2.90 -10.84
CA ASP A 149 19.19 -2.53 -11.00
C ASP A 149 19.72 -2.83 -12.42
N ASN A 150 21.00 -2.51 -12.66
CA ASN A 150 21.72 -2.83 -13.90
C ASN A 150 21.73 -4.30 -14.29
N ASN A 151 21.56 -5.22 -13.35
CA ASN A 151 21.58 -6.66 -13.59
C ASN A 151 20.15 -7.20 -13.83
N GLY A 152 19.13 -6.33 -13.82
CA GLY A 152 17.72 -6.71 -13.94
C GLY A 152 17.11 -7.24 -12.64
N ASN A 153 17.81 -7.13 -11.50
CA ASN A 153 17.27 -7.54 -10.21
C ASN A 153 16.20 -6.56 -9.75
N TYR A 154 15.12 -7.09 -9.18
CA TYR A 154 14.07 -6.28 -8.59
C TYR A 154 14.57 -5.50 -7.38
N ILE A 155 14.19 -4.21 -7.30
CA ILE A 155 14.54 -3.32 -6.20
C ILE A 155 13.31 -2.92 -5.40
N PHE A 156 12.31 -2.33 -6.05
CA PHE A 156 11.02 -2.03 -5.43
C PHE A 156 9.92 -1.86 -6.48
N SER A 157 8.68 -1.77 -6.00
CA SER A 157 7.55 -1.38 -6.83
C SER A 157 6.58 -0.49 -6.08
N ARG A 158 5.85 0.34 -6.83
CA ARG A 158 4.76 1.16 -6.30
C ARG A 158 3.56 1.13 -7.22
N LYS A 159 2.40 1.00 -6.59
CA LYS A 159 1.10 0.99 -7.25
C LYS A 159 0.57 2.41 -7.34
N PHE A 160 -0.04 2.75 -8.46
CA PHE A 160 -0.80 3.97 -8.63
C PHE A 160 -1.96 3.72 -9.60
N ILE A 161 -2.92 4.63 -9.62
CA ILE A 161 -4.11 4.55 -10.45
C ILE A 161 -4.14 5.79 -11.34
N LEU A 162 -4.29 5.58 -12.65
CA LEU A 162 -4.40 6.67 -13.62
C LEU A 162 -5.85 6.77 -14.10
N ILE A 163 -6.48 7.92 -13.89
CA ILE A 163 -7.84 8.21 -14.32
C ILE A 163 -7.85 9.13 -15.53
N ARG A 164 -8.79 8.89 -16.44
CA ARG A 164 -8.96 9.67 -17.66
C ARG A 164 -10.44 9.92 -17.90
N ASN A 165 -10.86 11.17 -17.75
CA ASN A 165 -12.24 11.63 -17.89
C ASN A 165 -13.29 10.71 -17.22
N PRO A 166 -13.14 10.34 -15.93
CA PRO A 166 -14.13 9.51 -15.25
C PRO A 166 -15.42 10.28 -14.98
N HIS A 167 -16.55 9.58 -14.93
CA HIS A 167 -17.75 10.14 -14.32
C HIS A 167 -17.51 10.38 -12.82
N ILE A 168 -18.02 11.50 -12.30
CA ILE A 168 -17.85 11.86 -10.88
C ILE A 168 -19.11 11.44 -10.13
N GLY A 169 -18.96 10.47 -9.22
CA GLY A 169 -20.02 10.05 -8.32
C GLY A 169 -19.95 10.71 -6.96
N SER A 170 -20.86 10.33 -6.07
CA SER A 170 -20.92 10.78 -4.68
C SER A 170 -20.86 9.61 -3.70
N ILE A 171 -20.35 9.87 -2.50
CA ILE A 171 -20.37 8.93 -1.37
C ILE A 171 -21.07 9.63 -0.22
N GLU A 172 -22.17 9.07 0.26
CA GLU A 172 -22.82 9.42 1.51
C GLU A 172 -22.31 8.48 2.61
N ILE A 173 -21.94 9.05 3.76
CA ILE A 173 -21.38 8.31 4.88
C ILE A 173 -22.33 8.46 6.05
N SER A 174 -22.79 7.35 6.60
CA SER A 174 -23.76 7.29 7.71
C SER A 174 -23.37 6.21 8.71
N LYS A 175 -24.10 6.14 9.83
CA LYS A 175 -23.97 5.00 10.73
C LYS A 175 -24.67 3.77 10.16
N PRO A 176 -24.14 2.57 10.39
CA PRO A 176 -24.88 1.33 10.11
C PRO A 176 -26.20 1.29 10.87
N ARG A 177 -27.22 0.70 10.23
CA ARG A 177 -28.53 0.47 10.88
C ARG A 177 -28.49 -0.66 11.90
N ASN A 178 -27.54 -1.60 11.75
CA ASN A 178 -27.35 -2.67 12.72
C ASN A 178 -26.71 -2.12 14.00
N ILE A 179 -27.42 -2.27 15.12
CA ILE A 179 -27.05 -1.76 16.45
C ILE A 179 -25.68 -2.29 16.88
N ASP A 180 -25.35 -3.55 16.57
CA ASP A 180 -24.10 -4.18 16.96
C ASP A 180 -22.86 -3.47 16.37
N PHE A 181 -23.04 -2.82 15.21
CA PHE A 181 -21.97 -2.17 14.46
C PHE A 181 -22.07 -0.64 14.46
N GLN A 182 -23.13 -0.08 15.07
CA GLN A 182 -23.44 1.34 14.96
C GLN A 182 -22.36 2.24 15.59
N ASN A 183 -21.69 1.75 16.64
CA ASN A 183 -20.67 2.49 17.36
C ASN A 183 -19.25 2.30 16.82
N SER A 184 -19.02 1.26 16.01
CA SER A 184 -17.69 0.86 15.56
C SER A 184 -17.48 1.07 14.07
N ASN A 185 -18.54 1.01 13.26
CA ASN A 185 -18.45 0.98 11.82
C ASN A 185 -19.08 2.22 11.17
N GLN A 186 -18.69 2.45 9.92
CA GLN A 186 -19.24 3.45 9.02
C GLN A 186 -19.91 2.75 7.85
N ASN A 187 -21.08 3.24 7.45
CA ASN A 187 -21.82 2.75 6.31
C ASN A 187 -21.68 3.72 5.14
N LEU A 188 -21.45 3.19 3.94
CA LEU A 188 -21.32 3.98 2.72
C LEU A 188 -22.48 3.68 1.78
N LYS A 189 -23.06 4.74 1.24
CA LYS A 189 -23.96 4.71 0.11
C LYS A 189 -23.32 5.49 -1.03
N ILE A 190 -23.10 4.82 -2.16
CA ILE A 190 -22.32 5.34 -3.28
C ILE A 190 -23.25 5.46 -4.48
N THR A 191 -23.32 6.66 -5.05
CA THR A 191 -24.11 6.93 -6.24
C THR A 191 -23.18 7.24 -7.40
N ILE A 192 -23.24 6.43 -8.45
CA ILE A 192 -22.41 6.59 -9.65
C ILE A 192 -23.31 6.98 -10.84
N PRO A 193 -23.15 8.17 -11.42
CA PRO A 193 -23.83 8.51 -12.67
C PRO A 193 -23.24 7.72 -13.82
N CYS A 194 -24.07 7.00 -14.56
CA CYS A 194 -23.62 6.24 -15.74
C CYS A 194 -24.79 5.88 -16.67
N ASN A 195 -25.08 6.76 -17.62
CA ASN A 195 -26.19 6.57 -18.57
C ASN A 195 -25.94 5.44 -19.58
N ASP A 196 -24.67 5.15 -19.86
CA ASP A 196 -24.25 4.12 -20.83
C ASP A 196 -23.85 2.78 -20.17
N CYS A 197 -23.98 2.65 -18.84
CA CYS A 197 -23.70 1.40 -18.14
C CYS A 197 -24.87 0.41 -18.30
N ASN A 198 -24.54 -0.84 -18.64
CA ASN A 198 -25.50 -1.93 -18.82
C ASN A 198 -25.23 -3.11 -17.89
N PHE A 199 -25.63 -2.98 -16.61
CA PHE A 199 -25.49 -4.04 -15.60
C PHE A 199 -26.35 -5.28 -15.87
N ASN A 200 -27.36 -5.20 -16.74
CA ASN A 200 -28.27 -6.31 -17.04
C ASN A 200 -27.69 -7.29 -18.09
N ASN A 201 -26.68 -6.85 -18.85
CA ASN A 201 -26.07 -7.68 -19.88
C ASN A 201 -24.83 -8.37 -19.31
N ASN A 202 -24.89 -9.69 -19.18
CA ASN A 202 -23.80 -10.53 -18.68
C ASN A 202 -22.49 -10.43 -19.48
N SER A 203 -22.54 -9.88 -20.69
CA SER A 203 -21.35 -9.65 -21.52
C SER A 203 -20.50 -8.48 -21.00
N PHE A 204 -21.10 -7.55 -20.25
CA PHE A 204 -20.40 -6.47 -19.57
C PHE A 204 -20.05 -6.91 -18.14
N GLN A 205 -18.86 -6.54 -17.67
CA GLN A 205 -18.45 -6.78 -16.29
C GLN A 205 -18.19 -5.45 -15.60
N TYR A 206 -18.89 -5.21 -14.50
CA TYR A 206 -18.68 -4.04 -13.65
C TYR A 206 -18.13 -4.51 -12.30
N LYS A 207 -17.19 -3.74 -11.75
CA LYS A 207 -16.64 -3.95 -10.40
C LYS A 207 -16.46 -2.61 -9.72
N LEU A 208 -17.19 -2.38 -8.62
CA LEU A 208 -16.96 -1.22 -7.77
C LEU A 208 -15.94 -1.60 -6.70
N ILE A 209 -14.82 -0.88 -6.66
CA ILE A 209 -13.79 -1.05 -5.63
C ILE A 209 -13.81 0.15 -4.72
N VAL A 210 -14.07 -0.08 -3.43
CA VAL A 210 -14.04 0.95 -2.41
C VAL A 210 -12.85 0.70 -1.52
N HIS A 211 -11.95 1.67 -1.38
CA HIS A 211 -10.83 1.60 -0.45
C HIS A 211 -10.89 2.70 0.60
N LYS A 212 -10.44 2.35 1.81
CA LYS A 212 -10.37 3.24 2.98
C LYS A 212 -8.96 3.84 3.08
N ASN A 213 -8.90 5.16 3.19
CA ASN A 213 -7.69 5.97 3.25
C ASN A 213 -6.75 5.69 2.06
N TYR A 214 -5.44 5.84 2.25
CA TYR A 214 -4.45 5.50 1.21
C TYR A 214 -4.06 4.01 1.21
N ASN A 215 -4.86 3.15 1.86
CA ASN A 215 -4.55 1.74 2.02
C ASN A 215 -5.33 0.87 1.01
N LEU A 216 -4.70 0.55 -0.12
CA LEU A 216 -5.26 -0.34 -1.15
C LEU A 216 -5.58 -1.76 -0.66
N LYS A 217 -5.02 -2.21 0.46
CA LYS A 217 -5.31 -3.54 1.02
C LYS A 217 -6.60 -3.56 1.82
N ASN A 218 -7.02 -2.39 2.34
CA ASN A 218 -8.31 -2.24 3.02
C ASN A 218 -9.37 -1.81 1.99
N SER A 219 -9.73 -2.75 1.12
CA SER A 219 -10.67 -2.53 0.03
C SER A 219 -11.78 -3.57 0.00
N LYS A 220 -12.97 -3.18 -0.48
CA LYS A 220 -14.08 -4.07 -0.77
C LYS A 220 -14.43 -4.04 -2.25
N VAL A 221 -14.78 -5.21 -2.79
CA VAL A 221 -15.26 -5.40 -4.16
C VAL A 221 -16.77 -5.58 -4.11
N ILE A 222 -17.51 -4.81 -4.90
CA ILE A 222 -18.96 -4.91 -5.05
C ILE A 222 -19.27 -5.15 -6.53
N ASP A 223 -20.00 -6.22 -6.81
CA ASP A 223 -20.24 -6.71 -8.17
C ASP A 223 -21.48 -6.08 -8.81
N TYR A 224 -22.50 -5.77 -8.01
CA TYR A 224 -23.79 -5.30 -8.49
C TYR A 224 -24.33 -4.15 -7.64
N PRO A 225 -25.01 -3.17 -8.26
CA PRO A 225 -25.68 -2.10 -7.54
C PRO A 225 -26.88 -2.64 -6.77
N THR A 226 -27.21 -1.98 -5.66
CA THR A 226 -28.41 -2.30 -4.86
C THR A 226 -29.67 -1.90 -5.61
N PHE A 227 -29.66 -0.76 -6.28
CA PHE A 227 -30.74 -0.31 -7.14
C PHE A 227 -30.24 0.56 -8.30
N LYS A 228 -31.02 0.57 -9.38
CA LYS A 228 -30.80 1.38 -10.57
C LYS A 228 -31.80 2.55 -10.58
N LEU A 229 -31.29 3.75 -10.78
CA LEU A 229 -32.06 4.96 -11.09
C LEU A 229 -31.97 5.23 -12.60
N ASP A 230 -32.68 6.24 -13.09
CA ASP A 230 -32.73 6.55 -14.52
C ASP A 230 -31.35 6.91 -15.11
N ASP A 231 -30.54 7.65 -14.36
CA ASP A 231 -29.23 8.18 -14.78
C ASP A 231 -28.03 7.65 -13.95
N SER A 232 -28.31 6.86 -12.92
CA SER A 232 -27.32 6.50 -11.91
C SER A 232 -27.55 5.13 -11.29
N PHE A 233 -26.48 4.58 -10.73
CA PHE A 233 -26.49 3.32 -10.00
C PHE A 233 -26.11 3.57 -8.55
N VAL A 234 -26.88 2.99 -7.64
CA VAL A 234 -26.65 3.16 -6.20
C VAL A 234 -26.20 1.84 -5.58
N PHE A 235 -25.09 1.91 -4.86
CA PHE A 235 -24.53 0.83 -4.07
C PHE A 235 -24.67 1.23 -2.61
N ASP A 236 -25.58 0.57 -1.89
CA ASP A 236 -25.91 0.88 -0.50
C ASP A 236 -25.46 -0.26 0.42
N ASN A 237 -25.42 0.01 1.73
CA ASN A 237 -25.03 -0.91 2.80
C ASN A 237 -23.58 -1.41 2.71
N ILE A 238 -22.65 -0.58 2.24
CA ILE A 238 -21.22 -0.91 2.22
C ILE A 238 -20.60 -0.50 3.55
N THR A 239 -20.49 -1.44 4.47
CA THR A 239 -19.97 -1.19 5.83
C THR A 239 -18.45 -1.29 5.91
N PHE A 240 -17.75 -0.34 6.53
CA PHE A 240 -16.35 -0.42 6.91
C PHE A 240 -16.19 -0.26 8.42
N SER A 241 -15.19 -0.89 9.02
CA SER A 241 -14.83 -0.57 10.41
C SER A 241 -14.25 0.85 10.46
N GLY A 242 -14.72 1.67 11.40
CA GLY A 242 -14.33 3.07 11.52
C GLY A 242 -12.87 3.24 11.92
N GLY A 243 -12.33 2.31 12.72
CA GLY A 243 -10.93 2.36 13.15
C GLY A 243 -10.64 3.50 14.12
N LEU A 244 -9.36 3.78 14.33
CA LEU A 244 -8.84 4.90 15.12
C LEU A 244 -8.38 6.06 14.22
N GLN A 245 -8.18 7.25 14.79
CA GLN A 245 -7.34 8.25 14.11
C GLN A 245 -5.90 7.72 13.99
N PHE A 246 -5.14 8.22 13.02
CA PHE A 246 -3.73 7.90 12.94
C PHE A 246 -2.96 8.56 14.08
N PHE A 247 -2.12 7.79 14.77
CA PHE A 247 -1.06 8.36 15.59
C PHE A 247 -0.09 9.11 14.67
N ASN A 248 0.62 10.07 15.24
CA ASN A 248 1.57 10.85 14.47
C ASN A 248 2.81 11.22 15.28
N PHE A 249 3.87 11.58 14.58
CA PHE A 249 4.99 12.29 15.15
C PHE A 249 5.60 13.21 14.09
N ASP A 250 6.22 14.30 14.54
CA ASP A 250 6.96 15.23 13.69
C ASP A 250 8.39 15.37 14.19
N ASN A 251 9.35 14.82 13.44
CA ASN A 251 10.78 15.04 13.69
C ASN A 251 11.43 15.97 12.66
N SER A 252 10.65 16.82 11.97
CA SER A 252 11.14 17.84 11.02
C SER A 252 12.22 18.75 11.60
N ASN A 253 12.30 18.86 12.92
CA ASN A 253 13.51 19.30 13.62
C ASN A 253 14.09 18.15 14.43
N ILE A 254 15.19 17.56 13.94
CA ILE A 254 15.69 16.27 14.42
C ILE A 254 16.23 16.32 15.85
N LEU A 255 16.53 17.51 16.37
CA LEU A 255 17.07 17.72 17.71
C LEU A 255 16.00 18.07 18.76
N ASN A 256 14.75 18.30 18.34
CA ASN A 256 13.70 18.78 19.23
C ASN A 256 12.75 17.68 19.67
N THR A 257 12.47 17.62 20.98
CA THR A 257 11.36 16.82 21.50
C THR A 257 10.02 17.52 21.25
N SER A 258 8.94 16.73 21.21
CA SER A 258 7.55 17.21 21.05
C SER A 258 6.67 16.58 22.12
N ILE A 259 5.34 16.62 21.97
CA ILE A 259 4.42 15.88 22.86
C ILE A 259 4.37 14.39 22.50
N GLU A 260 4.74 14.01 21.28
CA GLU A 260 4.86 12.63 20.81
C GLU A 260 6.30 12.10 20.91
N ILE A 261 7.32 12.97 20.84
CA ILE A 261 8.72 12.57 20.95
C ILE A 261 9.20 12.74 22.40
N LYS A 262 9.57 11.63 23.03
CA LYS A 262 10.02 11.57 24.44
C LYS A 262 11.44 12.08 24.59
N ASN A 263 12.35 11.56 23.76
CA ASN A 263 13.78 11.84 23.86
C ASN A 263 14.45 11.69 22.49
N ILE A 264 15.56 12.40 22.32
CA ILE A 264 16.42 12.30 21.14
C ILE A 264 17.83 12.07 21.62
N ASN A 265 18.46 11.03 21.09
CA ASN A 265 19.86 10.72 21.34
C ASN A 265 20.64 10.76 20.02
N LEU A 266 21.93 11.03 20.13
CA LEU A 266 22.87 10.93 19.03
C LEU A 266 23.83 9.77 19.31
N ASN A 267 23.74 8.70 18.51
CA ASN A 267 24.71 7.59 18.52
C ASN A 267 25.58 7.71 17.25
N THR A 268 25.62 6.67 16.40
CA THR A 268 26.14 6.76 15.04
C THR A 268 25.19 7.53 14.11
N THR A 269 23.89 7.35 14.34
CA THR A 269 22.79 8.10 13.72
C THR A 269 21.91 8.69 14.83
N TYR A 270 21.01 9.60 14.45
CA TYR A 270 19.98 10.06 15.38
C TYR A 270 19.09 8.88 15.81
N VAL A 271 18.65 8.93 17.07
CA VAL A 271 17.68 8.01 17.64
C VAL A 271 16.53 8.85 18.19
N THR A 272 15.34 8.68 17.64
CA THR A 272 14.12 9.36 18.05
C THR A 272 13.26 8.38 18.85
N GLU A 273 13.21 8.53 20.17
CA GLU A 273 12.33 7.71 21.02
C GLU A 273 10.95 8.37 21.13
N LEU A 274 9.92 7.70 20.59
CA LEU A 274 8.54 8.16 20.74
C LEU A 274 8.03 7.88 22.17
N ARG A 275 7.11 8.72 22.64
CA ARG A 275 6.33 8.43 23.83
C ARG A 275 5.48 7.19 23.56
N GLU A 276 5.09 6.56 24.66
CA GLU A 276 4.27 5.37 24.62
C GLU A 276 2.84 5.70 24.22
N ASP A 277 2.41 5.11 23.11
CA ASP A 277 1.05 5.21 22.61
C ASP A 277 0.11 4.37 23.47
N LYS A 278 -1.09 4.90 23.72
CA LYS A 278 -2.17 4.21 24.46
C LYS A 278 -3.44 4.24 23.64
N ILE A 279 -4.12 3.11 23.60
CA ILE A 279 -5.38 2.98 22.85
C ILE A 279 -6.54 3.27 23.79
N SER A 280 -7.17 4.43 23.58
CA SER A 280 -8.35 4.84 24.34
C SER A 280 -9.54 3.90 24.12
N ASN A 281 -10.41 3.79 25.12
CA ASN A 281 -11.72 3.13 25.02
C ASN A 281 -12.82 4.07 24.51
N ILE A 282 -12.54 5.38 24.48
CA ILE A 282 -13.44 6.41 23.99
C ILE A 282 -12.79 7.12 22.81
N TYR A 283 -13.63 7.61 21.90
CA TYR A 283 -13.16 8.39 20.77
C TYR A 283 -12.52 9.71 21.23
N VAL A 284 -11.34 10.01 20.69
CA VAL A 284 -10.64 11.27 20.87
C VAL A 284 -10.42 11.86 19.48
N TYR A 285 -10.81 13.12 19.28
CA TYR A 285 -10.61 13.81 18.02
C TYR A 285 -9.16 14.28 17.92
N GLU A 286 -8.41 13.67 17.02
CA GLU A 286 -7.04 14.05 16.66
C GLU A 286 -6.98 14.19 15.14
N PRO A 287 -6.90 15.41 14.59
CA PRO A 287 -6.77 15.63 13.15
C PRO A 287 -5.52 14.95 12.59
N ASP A 288 -5.65 14.30 11.44
CA ASP A 288 -4.55 13.61 10.78
C ASP A 288 -4.56 13.83 9.25
N ILE A 289 -3.59 13.26 8.55
CA ILE A 289 -3.50 13.32 7.08
C ILE A 289 -3.78 11.94 6.46
N ASN A 290 -4.66 11.16 7.10
CA ASN A 290 -5.18 9.87 6.67
C ASN A 290 -4.08 8.83 6.33
N GLY A 291 -2.98 8.84 7.10
CA GLY A 291 -1.91 7.83 6.98
C GLY A 291 -0.75 8.20 6.06
N LYS A 292 -0.78 9.39 5.45
CA LYS A 292 0.35 9.92 4.65
C LYS A 292 1.56 10.23 5.53
N TYR A 293 2.69 10.45 4.87
CA TYR A 293 3.88 11.02 5.49
C TYR A 293 4.45 12.13 4.60
N ILE A 294 5.15 13.08 5.22
CA ILE A 294 5.69 14.26 4.55
C ILE A 294 7.15 14.38 4.96
N ILE A 295 8.06 14.14 4.02
CA ILE A 295 9.48 14.43 4.20
C ILE A 295 9.62 15.94 4.36
N LYS A 296 10.20 16.37 5.47
CA LYS A 296 10.33 17.78 5.83
C LYS A 296 11.51 17.98 6.76
N ASN A 297 12.19 19.10 6.57
CA ASN A 297 13.21 19.63 7.47
C ASN A 297 13.13 21.15 7.50
N ASN A 298 13.97 21.79 8.31
CA ASN A 298 14.11 23.24 8.39
C ASN A 298 15.19 23.80 7.44
N LYS A 299 15.67 22.99 6.47
CA LYS A 299 16.71 23.39 5.51
C LYS A 299 16.10 23.69 4.14
N GLU A 300 16.92 24.12 3.18
CA GLU A 300 16.43 24.55 1.85
C GLU A 300 15.93 23.37 1.02
N ASN A 301 16.69 22.26 0.99
CA ASN A 301 16.32 21.08 0.22
C ASN A 301 16.01 19.89 1.12
N LYS A 302 14.73 19.75 1.46
CA LYS A 302 14.18 18.64 2.25
C LYS A 302 14.44 17.23 1.68
N PHE A 303 14.77 17.10 0.40
CA PHE A 303 15.00 15.79 -0.20
C PHE A 303 16.45 15.33 -0.08
N THR A 304 17.43 16.23 -0.06
CA THR A 304 18.86 15.87 0.03
C THR A 304 19.50 16.23 1.37
N GLU A 305 18.86 17.07 2.17
CA GLU A 305 19.44 17.58 3.42
C GLU A 305 18.72 17.09 4.68
N SER A 306 17.67 16.28 4.52
CA SER A 306 16.98 15.64 5.63
C SER A 306 17.78 14.45 6.14
N GLU A 307 17.86 14.35 7.47
CA GLU A 307 18.54 13.26 8.17
C GLU A 307 17.71 11.97 8.15
N TYR A 308 18.38 10.86 8.45
CA TYR A 308 17.72 9.62 8.85
C TYR A 308 17.91 9.39 10.35
N SER A 309 16.87 8.83 10.98
CA SER A 309 16.85 8.53 12.41
C SER A 309 16.25 7.15 12.65
N ASN A 310 16.79 6.48 13.67
CA ASN A 310 16.20 5.27 14.23
C ASN A 310 15.02 5.69 15.12
N VAL A 311 13.80 5.55 14.59
CA VAL A 311 12.56 5.90 15.29
C VAL A 311 12.07 4.69 16.07
N ILE A 312 12.02 4.81 17.39
CA ILE A 312 11.55 3.77 18.30
C ILE A 312 10.07 4.01 18.60
N PHE A 313 9.22 3.16 18.04
CA PHE A 313 7.79 3.12 18.32
C PHE A 313 7.54 2.33 19.61
N SER A 314 6.55 2.75 20.38
CA SER A 314 6.19 2.12 21.65
C SER A 314 4.68 2.14 21.85
N LEU A 315 4.09 0.97 22.10
CA LEU A 315 2.66 0.80 22.34
C LEU A 315 2.40 0.08 23.65
N GLN A 316 1.56 0.68 24.52
CA GLN A 316 0.96 0.02 25.67
C GLN A 316 -0.45 -0.44 25.33
N THR A 317 -0.69 -1.75 25.37
CA THR A 317 -2.04 -2.28 25.25
C THR A 317 -2.13 -3.71 25.75
N ASP A 318 -3.23 -4.00 26.44
CA ASP A 318 -3.63 -5.36 26.81
C ASP A 318 -4.68 -5.94 25.85
N LYS A 319 -5.15 -5.15 24.86
CA LYS A 319 -6.27 -5.49 23.97
C LYS A 319 -5.93 -6.42 22.80
N VAL A 320 -4.67 -6.84 22.67
CA VAL A 320 -4.18 -7.52 21.46
C VAL A 320 -4.32 -9.04 21.51
N ASN A 321 -4.82 -9.63 22.61
CA ASN A 321 -5.15 -11.06 22.74
C ASN A 321 -4.05 -12.02 22.23
N ASN A 322 -2.77 -11.66 22.43
CA ASN A 322 -1.58 -12.35 21.92
C ASN A 322 -1.45 -12.44 20.39
N TYR A 323 -2.25 -11.71 19.62
CA TYR A 323 -2.04 -11.56 18.18
C TYR A 323 -0.78 -10.74 17.88
N PRO A 324 -0.05 -11.06 16.79
CA PRO A 324 1.07 -10.25 16.34
C PRO A 324 0.62 -8.82 16.01
N VAL A 325 1.34 -7.84 16.56
CA VAL A 325 1.07 -6.40 16.36
C VAL A 325 2.05 -5.84 15.34
N TYR A 326 1.55 -5.02 14.42
CA TYR A 326 2.35 -4.36 13.40
C TYR A 326 2.12 -2.86 13.40
N VAL A 327 3.17 -2.08 13.12
CA VAL A 327 3.06 -0.66 12.83
C VAL A 327 2.96 -0.45 11.32
N ILE A 328 1.92 0.24 10.87
CA ILE A 328 1.65 0.45 9.46
C ILE A 328 1.36 1.91 9.16
N GLY A 329 1.71 2.33 7.95
CA GLY A 329 1.39 3.64 7.39
C GLY A 329 1.74 3.67 5.92
N ASN A 330 1.58 4.82 5.26
CA ASN A 330 1.93 4.90 3.85
C ASN A 330 3.46 4.76 3.62
N PHE A 331 4.27 5.19 4.59
CA PHE A 331 5.73 5.08 4.55
C PHE A 331 6.27 3.65 4.41
N ASN A 332 5.49 2.64 4.83
CA ASN A 332 5.81 1.22 4.65
C ASN A 332 4.74 0.48 3.81
N ASN A 333 3.99 1.20 2.97
CA ASN A 333 3.00 0.63 2.05
C ASN A 333 1.93 -0.23 2.77
N TYR A 334 1.63 0.12 4.03
CA TYR A 334 0.74 -0.63 4.91
C TYR A 334 1.07 -2.14 4.95
N GLU A 335 2.34 -2.52 4.95
CA GLU A 335 2.80 -3.91 4.98
C GLU A 335 2.86 -4.48 6.39
N THR A 336 2.33 -5.70 6.56
CA THR A 336 2.43 -6.49 7.80
C THR A 336 3.40 -7.65 7.59
N ASN A 337 4.69 -7.33 7.70
CA ASN A 337 5.84 -8.21 7.47
C ASN A 337 6.84 -8.10 8.64
N GLU A 338 7.98 -8.78 8.52
CA GLU A 338 9.02 -8.78 9.57
C GLU A 338 9.60 -7.38 9.85
N ASN A 339 9.54 -6.47 8.88
CA ASN A 339 10.03 -5.10 9.04
C ASN A 339 9.02 -4.17 9.73
N SER A 340 7.81 -4.65 10.05
CA SER A 340 6.79 -3.86 10.73
C SER A 340 6.25 -4.51 12.01
N ILE A 341 6.72 -5.70 12.38
CA ILE A 341 6.24 -6.43 13.57
C ILE A 341 6.86 -5.90 14.87
N LEU A 342 6.02 -5.60 15.85
CA LEU A 342 6.46 -5.16 17.17
C LEU A 342 6.80 -6.35 18.06
N LYS A 343 7.86 -6.19 18.87
CA LYS A 343 8.27 -7.17 19.88
C LYS A 343 7.77 -6.72 21.26
N LYS A 344 7.20 -7.65 22.03
CA LYS A 344 6.79 -7.39 23.41
C LYS A 344 8.00 -7.42 24.33
N ILE A 345 8.34 -6.28 24.95
CA ILE A 345 9.46 -6.08 25.88
C ILE A 345 8.92 -5.32 27.10
N ASN A 346 9.08 -5.85 28.31
CA ASN A 346 8.67 -5.21 29.57
C ASN A 346 7.21 -4.69 29.56
N ASN A 347 6.28 -5.52 29.06
CA ASN A 347 4.86 -5.19 28.90
C ASN A 347 4.52 -4.06 27.91
N GLN A 348 5.46 -3.71 27.03
CA GLN A 348 5.27 -2.74 25.95
C GLN A 348 5.61 -3.40 24.62
N TYR A 349 4.91 -3.03 23.55
CA TYR A 349 5.27 -3.45 22.20
C TYR A 349 6.20 -2.40 21.60
N ARG A 350 7.37 -2.81 21.11
CA ARG A 350 8.38 -1.89 20.57
C ARG A 350 8.93 -2.38 19.23
N ILE A 351 9.24 -1.43 18.36
CA ILE A 351 9.97 -1.65 17.12
C ILE A 351 10.80 -0.39 16.81
N GLU A 352 11.95 -0.60 16.19
CA GLU A 352 12.81 0.47 15.70
C GLU A 352 12.76 0.47 14.17
N LEU A 353 12.44 1.62 13.57
CA LEU A 353 12.43 1.80 12.13
C LEU A 353 13.35 2.95 11.73
N PHE A 354 14.18 2.72 10.72
CA PHE A 354 15.04 3.77 10.16
C PHE A 354 14.26 4.61 9.16
N LEU A 355 13.88 5.82 9.56
CA LEU A 355 13.01 6.72 8.82
C LEU A 355 13.71 8.05 8.55
N LYS A 356 13.36 8.66 7.42
CA LYS A 356 13.84 10.00 7.06
C LYS A 356 13.11 11.06 7.88
N GLN A 357 13.71 12.22 8.01
CA GLN A 357 13.12 13.34 8.73
C GLN A 357 11.79 13.82 8.12
N GLY A 358 10.78 14.02 8.96
CA GLY A 358 9.50 14.58 8.56
C GLY A 358 8.34 14.30 9.51
N PHE A 359 7.14 14.47 8.97
CA PHE A 359 5.88 14.16 9.65
C PHE A 359 5.34 12.81 9.19
N TYR A 360 4.96 11.93 10.12
CA TYR A 360 4.51 10.58 9.81
C TYR A 360 3.19 10.29 10.51
N ASN A 361 2.20 9.80 9.77
CA ASN A 361 1.05 9.10 10.34
C ASN A 361 1.30 7.59 10.35
N TYR A 362 0.88 6.95 11.44
CA TYR A 362 0.97 5.51 11.61
C TYR A 362 -0.19 4.95 12.44
N LYS A 363 -0.41 3.65 12.33
CA LYS A 363 -1.38 2.89 13.10
C LYS A 363 -0.78 1.57 13.55
N TYR A 364 -1.34 1.05 14.63
CA TYR A 364 -1.10 -0.32 15.06
C TYR A 364 -2.24 -1.21 14.62
N VAL A 365 -1.91 -2.34 13.99
CA VAL A 365 -2.87 -3.37 13.60
C VAL A 365 -2.47 -4.71 14.16
N ILE A 366 -3.47 -5.53 14.47
CA ILE A 366 -3.28 -6.94 14.80
C ILE A 366 -3.54 -7.80 13.56
N LYS A 367 -2.80 -8.90 13.44
CA LYS A 367 -3.02 -9.89 12.39
C LYS A 367 -3.75 -11.09 12.95
N GLU A 368 -5.05 -11.13 12.70
CA GLU A 368 -5.95 -12.22 13.10
C GLU A 368 -6.43 -12.96 11.85
N ASN A 369 -6.22 -14.28 11.78
CA ASN A 369 -6.66 -15.13 10.65
C ASN A 369 -6.25 -14.59 9.26
N ASN A 370 -5.01 -14.10 9.12
CA ASN A 370 -4.49 -13.44 7.91
C ASN A 370 -5.17 -12.12 7.51
N SER A 371 -6.08 -11.60 8.32
CA SER A 371 -6.66 -10.26 8.17
C SER A 371 -5.96 -9.26 9.08
N ASN A 372 -5.73 -8.04 8.58
CA ASN A 372 -5.20 -6.94 9.37
C ASN A 372 -6.38 -6.17 9.96
N ASN A 373 -6.52 -6.20 11.28
CA ASN A 373 -7.58 -5.52 12.00
C ASN A 373 -7.00 -4.38 12.86
N GLU A 374 -7.66 -3.23 12.85
CA GLU A 374 -7.35 -2.16 13.81
C GLU A 374 -7.76 -2.63 15.21
N ILE A 375 -6.98 -2.24 16.23
CA ILE A 375 -7.16 -2.73 17.61
C ILE A 375 -8.47 -2.23 18.23
N GLU A 376 -8.96 -1.06 17.80
CA GLU A 376 -10.21 -0.47 18.26
C GLU A 376 -10.88 0.28 17.10
N ASN A 377 -12.20 0.48 17.17
CA ASN A 377 -12.96 1.07 16.07
C ASN A 377 -14.02 2.04 16.59
N PHE A 378 -14.05 3.25 16.02
CA PHE A 378 -15.06 4.27 16.30
C PHE A 378 -15.71 4.76 15.01
N TRP A 379 -17.04 4.86 14.98
CA TRP A 379 -17.77 5.39 13.83
C TRP A 379 -17.45 6.88 13.56
N GLN A 380 -17.02 7.64 14.57
CA GLN A 380 -16.68 9.06 14.47
C GLN A 380 -15.35 9.32 13.74
N THR A 381 -14.49 8.31 13.63
CA THR A 381 -13.14 8.43 13.08
C THR A 381 -13.17 9.02 11.68
N GLU A 382 -12.32 10.01 11.43
CA GLU A 382 -12.22 10.67 10.13
C GLU A 382 -11.49 9.73 9.17
N ASN A 383 -12.16 9.34 8.08
CA ASN A 383 -11.61 8.47 7.07
C ASN A 383 -11.99 8.97 5.69
N LEU A 384 -11.02 8.86 4.79
CA LEU A 384 -11.18 9.16 3.38
C LEU A 384 -11.58 7.89 2.62
N TYR A 385 -12.78 7.86 2.04
CA TYR A 385 -13.21 6.77 1.17
C TYR A 385 -13.08 7.17 -0.28
N THR A 386 -12.55 6.26 -1.09
CA THR A 386 -12.52 6.41 -2.54
C THR A 386 -13.11 5.17 -3.19
N ALA A 387 -14.11 5.38 -4.04
CA ALA A 387 -14.81 4.36 -4.79
C ALA A 387 -14.49 4.51 -6.27
N ILE A 388 -14.10 3.42 -6.93
CA ILE A 388 -13.72 3.39 -8.34
C ILE A 388 -14.55 2.32 -9.03
N LEU A 389 -15.34 2.72 -10.02
CA LEU A 389 -16.11 1.80 -10.85
C LEU A 389 -15.27 1.40 -12.07
N TYR A 390 -14.99 0.11 -12.16
CA TYR A 390 -14.34 -0.51 -13.30
C TYR A 390 -15.37 -1.13 -14.23
N GLU A 391 -15.16 -1.01 -15.54
CA GLU A 391 -15.95 -1.63 -16.60
C GLU A 391 -15.02 -2.45 -17.50
N LYS A 392 -15.45 -3.66 -17.87
CA LYS A 392 -14.86 -4.43 -18.96
C LYS A 392 -15.94 -4.79 -19.96
N ARG A 393 -15.79 -4.31 -21.19
CA ARG A 393 -16.69 -4.63 -22.31
C ARG A 393 -16.30 -5.97 -22.96
N PRO A 394 -17.20 -6.63 -23.71
CA PRO A 394 -16.93 -7.93 -24.32
C PRO A 394 -15.70 -7.96 -25.24
N GLU A 395 -15.46 -6.85 -25.94
CA GLU A 395 -14.37 -6.69 -26.91
C GLU A 395 -13.05 -6.25 -26.25
N GLU A 396 -13.07 -5.95 -24.94
CA GLU A 396 -11.93 -5.37 -24.23
C GLU A 396 -11.15 -6.42 -23.44
N ASN A 397 -9.83 -6.32 -23.50
CA ASN A 397 -8.93 -7.23 -22.81
C ASN A 397 -8.61 -6.80 -21.37
N TYR A 398 -9.18 -5.68 -20.89
CA TYR A 398 -8.89 -5.11 -19.58
C TYR A 398 -10.07 -4.32 -19.03
N PHE A 399 -10.01 -4.02 -17.73
CA PHE A 399 -10.98 -3.17 -17.06
C PHE A 399 -10.56 -1.70 -17.13
N LYS A 400 -11.42 -0.87 -17.71
CA LYS A 400 -11.30 0.58 -17.75
C LYS A 400 -11.91 1.20 -16.50
N ILE A 401 -11.38 2.35 -16.10
CA ILE A 401 -11.99 3.14 -15.04
C ILE A 401 -13.08 4.02 -15.64
N LYS A 402 -14.32 3.81 -15.22
CA LYS A 402 -15.51 4.49 -15.74
C LYS A 402 -15.96 5.65 -14.85
N ALA A 403 -15.88 5.48 -13.54
CA ALA A 403 -16.28 6.50 -12.58
C ALA A 403 -15.43 6.47 -11.32
N ILE A 404 -15.38 7.60 -10.63
CA ILE A 404 -14.75 7.76 -9.33
C ILE A 404 -15.64 8.60 -8.42
N ALA A 405 -15.71 8.21 -7.15
CA ALA A 405 -16.33 9.00 -6.09
C ALA A 405 -15.38 9.05 -4.90
N LYS A 406 -15.34 10.18 -4.21
CA LYS A 406 -14.46 10.38 -3.06
C LYS A 406 -15.18 11.24 -2.03
N ASN A 407 -15.16 10.82 -0.77
CA ASN A 407 -15.65 11.65 0.33
C ASN A 407 -14.88 11.34 1.62
N ASN A 408 -14.87 12.30 2.53
CA ASN A 408 -14.30 12.18 3.86
C ASN A 408 -15.45 12.09 4.89
N SER A 409 -15.33 11.23 5.88
CA SER A 409 -16.30 11.09 6.98
C SER A 409 -16.23 12.21 8.02
N SER A 410 -15.63 13.36 7.72
CA SER A 410 -15.70 14.56 8.57
C SER A 410 -17.16 15.03 8.78
N ASN A 411 -18.02 14.82 7.76
CA ASN A 411 -19.45 15.11 7.82
C ASN A 411 -20.24 13.81 7.64
N ILE A 412 -20.66 13.20 8.75
CA ILE A 412 -21.50 11.99 8.74
C ILE A 412 -22.97 12.42 8.74
N VAL A 413 -23.71 11.97 7.73
CA VAL A 413 -25.16 12.20 7.63
C VAL A 413 -25.84 11.14 8.51
N ASN A 414 -26.60 11.57 9.51
CA ASN A 414 -27.39 10.67 10.35
C ASN A 414 -28.69 10.25 9.68
#